data_AF-A0A368GX59-F1
#
_entry.id   AF-A0A368GX59-F1
#
_cell.length_a   1.000
_cell.length_b   1.000
_cell.length_c   1.000
_cell.angle_alpha   90.00
_cell.angle_beta   90.00
_cell.angle_gamma   90.00
#
_symmetry.space_group_name_H-M   'P 1'
#
loop_
_entity.id
_entity.type
_entity.pdbx_description
1 polymer ?
#
loop_
_entity_poly.entity_id
_entity_poly.type
_entity_poly.pdbx_seq_one_letter_code
_entity_poly.pdbx_strand_id
1 'polypeptide(L)'
;MPFEQIPVLEVDGKQLAQSYAICRFLARRYGYAGKTPFEEALVDSIADQIKDYMLEIRPFMVALLGIEEVDVETLKKDIFLPASAKLFRYMKKFLKDNTSGYLVGDSLTWADLYLAEHVAVYGEWFPEMLEGFPEIKSHSEKVRSNPALRQWIETRPETKF
;
A
#
# COMPACT_ATOMS: atom_id res chain seq x y z
N MET A 1 -21.36 10.68 -6.97
CA MET A 1 -19.97 10.32 -7.30
C MET A 1 -19.28 11.53 -7.92
N PRO A 2 -18.45 12.28 -7.15
CA PRO A 2 -17.88 13.56 -7.59
C PRO A 2 -17.13 13.54 -8.93
N PHE A 3 -16.43 12.45 -9.24
CA PHE A 3 -15.62 12.30 -10.45
C PHE A 3 -15.98 11.05 -11.26
N GLU A 4 -17.21 10.54 -11.10
CA GLU A 4 -17.69 9.32 -11.81
C GLU A 4 -16.80 8.08 -11.65
N GLN A 5 -16.00 8.06 -10.58
CA GLN A 5 -15.08 6.98 -10.24
C GLN A 5 -15.27 6.58 -8.79
N ILE A 6 -14.93 5.31 -8.51
CA ILE A 6 -14.82 4.75 -7.17
C ILE A 6 -13.35 4.69 -6.74
N PRO A 7 -13.06 4.72 -5.43
CA PRO A 7 -14.01 4.77 -4.30
C PRO A 7 -14.54 6.19 -3.98
N VAL A 8 -15.70 6.23 -3.33
CA VAL A 8 -16.31 7.42 -2.73
C VAL A 8 -16.71 7.10 -1.29
N LEU A 9 -16.24 7.90 -0.34
CA LEU A 9 -16.67 7.90 1.05
C LEU A 9 -17.85 8.87 1.22
N GLU A 10 -18.85 8.49 2.01
CA GLU A 10 -19.92 9.38 2.45
C GLU A 10 -19.84 9.60 3.97
N VAL A 11 -19.86 10.86 4.40
CA VAL A 11 -19.86 11.25 5.82
C VAL A 11 -20.96 12.28 6.02
N ASP A 12 -22.01 11.92 6.77
CA ASP A 12 -23.16 12.77 7.05
C ASP A 12 -23.79 13.37 5.77
N GLY A 13 -23.96 12.53 4.74
CA GLY A 13 -24.49 12.92 3.43
C GLY A 13 -23.51 13.68 2.52
N LYS A 14 -22.27 13.94 2.96
CA LYS A 14 -21.24 14.60 2.14
C LYS A 14 -20.33 13.58 1.48
N GLN A 15 -20.13 13.71 0.17
CA GLN A 15 -19.30 12.81 -0.61
C GLN A 15 -17.84 13.29 -0.71
N LEU A 16 -16.89 12.37 -0.48
CA LEU A 16 -15.46 12.55 -0.69
C LEU A 16 -14.96 11.43 -1.62
N ALA A 17 -14.48 11.76 -2.81
CA ALA A 17 -13.87 10.81 -3.73
C ALA A 17 -12.34 10.72 -3.55
N GLN A 18 -11.68 9.87 -4.33
CA GLN A 18 -10.23 9.62 -4.36
C GLN A 18 -9.72 8.84 -3.15
N SER A 19 -9.26 7.60 -3.39
CA SER A 19 -8.80 6.67 -2.34
C SER A 19 -7.79 7.29 -1.38
N TYR A 20 -6.76 7.98 -1.89
CA TYR A 20 -5.74 8.63 -1.06
C TYR A 20 -6.30 9.77 -0.20
N ALA A 21 -7.25 10.54 -0.74
CA ALA A 21 -7.90 11.61 0.03
C ALA A 21 -8.80 11.03 1.14
N ILE A 22 -9.55 9.97 0.81
CA ILE A 22 -10.39 9.21 1.75
C ILE A 22 -9.54 8.62 2.87
N CYS A 23 -8.48 7.88 2.54
CA CYS A 23 -7.58 7.25 3.50
C CYS A 23 -6.94 8.29 4.41
N ARG A 24 -6.41 9.40 3.86
CA ARG A 24 -5.83 10.49 4.66
C ARG A 24 -6.86 11.14 5.59
N PHE A 25 -8.08 11.38 5.11
CA PHE A 25 -9.15 11.97 5.93
C PHE A 25 -9.50 11.07 7.12
N LEU A 26 -9.70 9.77 6.88
CA LEU A 26 -9.99 8.81 7.94
C LEU A 26 -8.79 8.63 8.89
N ALA A 27 -7.57 8.59 8.34
CA ALA A 27 -6.36 8.49 9.12
C ALA A 27 -6.20 9.67 10.10
N ARG A 28 -6.46 10.91 9.65
CA ARG A 28 -6.45 12.08 10.54
C ARG A 28 -7.52 11.99 11.61
N ARG A 29 -8.73 11.55 11.25
CA ARG A 29 -9.87 11.43 12.19
C ARG A 29 -9.60 10.41 13.30
N TYR A 30 -8.87 9.34 13.01
CA TYR A 30 -8.67 8.23 13.93
C TYR A 30 -7.23 8.06 14.44
N GLY A 31 -6.32 9.01 14.14
CA GLY A 31 -4.97 9.03 14.70
C GLY A 31 -3.93 8.15 13.99
N TYR A 32 -4.11 7.89 12.68
CA TYR A 32 -3.21 7.09 11.84
C TYR A 32 -2.50 7.90 10.75
N ALA A 33 -2.51 9.24 10.85
CA ALA A 33 -1.88 10.12 9.86
C ALA A 33 -0.41 10.44 10.15
N GLY A 34 0.07 10.19 11.38
CA GLY A 34 1.32 10.73 11.93
C GLY A 34 1.03 11.57 13.17
N LYS A 35 2.03 11.79 14.04
CA LYS A 35 1.85 12.50 15.31
C LYS A 35 2.13 14.00 15.24
N THR A 36 2.82 14.44 14.20
CA THR A 36 3.16 15.85 13.97
C THR A 36 2.86 16.25 12.52
N PRO A 37 2.71 17.55 12.22
CA PRO A 37 2.48 18.00 10.85
C PRO A 37 3.55 17.54 9.86
N PHE A 38 4.81 17.42 10.31
CA PHE A 38 5.89 16.93 9.46
C PHE A 38 5.85 15.42 9.28
N GLU A 39 5.49 14.66 10.32
CA GLU A 39 5.23 13.22 10.16
C GLU A 39 4.07 12.96 9.21
N GLU A 40 2.97 13.72 9.29
CA GLU A 40 1.89 13.61 8.31
C GLU A 40 2.36 13.85 6.87
N ALA A 41 3.20 14.87 6.67
CA ALA A 41 3.78 15.14 5.36
C ALA A 41 4.71 14.01 4.88
N LEU A 42 5.49 13.39 5.78
CA LEU A 42 6.31 12.22 5.46
C LEU A 42 5.44 11.01 5.08
N VAL A 43 4.38 10.72 5.85
CA VAL A 43 3.42 9.65 5.53
C VAL A 43 2.77 9.90 4.17
N ASP A 44 2.36 11.13 3.90
CA ASP A 44 1.81 11.54 2.60
C ASP A 44 2.81 11.32 1.46
N SER A 45 4.08 11.70 1.65
CA SER A 45 5.13 11.50 0.64
C SER A 45 5.38 10.03 0.31
N ILE A 46 5.31 9.15 1.32
CA ILE A 46 5.46 7.71 1.13
C ILE A 46 4.27 7.15 0.38
N ALA A 47 3.05 7.57 0.75
CA ALA A 47 1.84 7.14 0.06
C ALA A 47 1.83 7.59 -1.41
N ASP A 48 2.25 8.83 -1.71
CA ASP A 48 2.39 9.30 -3.08
C ASP A 48 3.49 8.54 -3.85
N GLN A 49 4.59 8.16 -3.20
CA GLN A 49 5.60 7.31 -3.83
C GLN A 49 5.08 5.89 -4.16
N ILE A 50 4.21 5.34 -3.31
CA ILE A 50 3.49 4.09 -3.58
C ILE A 50 2.51 4.29 -4.75
N LYS A 51 1.83 5.44 -4.82
CA LYS A 51 0.94 5.79 -5.94
C LYS A 51 1.68 5.83 -7.27
N ASP A 52 2.84 6.46 -7.32
CA ASP A 52 3.69 6.50 -8.52
C ASP A 52 4.14 5.10 -8.94
N TYR A 53 4.48 4.25 -7.98
CA TYR A 53 4.74 2.83 -8.24
C TYR A 53 3.52 2.10 -8.81
N MET A 54 2.31 2.31 -8.26
CA MET A 54 1.08 1.69 -8.77
C MET A 54 0.78 2.14 -10.21
N LEU A 55 1.11 3.38 -10.56
CA LEU A 55 1.01 3.87 -11.94
C LEU A 55 2.04 3.21 -12.86
N GLU A 56 3.28 3.04 -12.39
CA GLU A 56 4.34 2.35 -13.14
C GLU A 56 4.01 0.89 -13.43
N ILE A 57 3.45 0.16 -12.46
CA ILE A 57 3.06 -1.25 -12.65
C ILE A 57 1.69 -1.43 -13.28
N ARG A 58 0.98 -0.36 -13.65
CA ARG A 58 -0.37 -0.44 -14.21
C ARG A 58 -0.49 -1.37 -15.42
N PRO A 59 0.44 -1.40 -16.40
CA PRO A 59 0.35 -2.35 -17.53
C PRO A 59 0.35 -3.80 -17.06
N PHE A 60 1.22 -4.14 -16.11
CA PHE A 60 1.25 -5.47 -15.49
C PHE A 60 -0.07 -5.79 -14.77
N MET A 61 -0.61 -4.83 -14.01
CA MET A 61 -1.88 -5.00 -13.30
C MET A 61 -3.07 -5.24 -14.24
N VAL A 62 -3.15 -4.51 -15.35
CA VAL A 62 -4.21 -4.66 -16.35
C VAL A 62 -4.14 -6.04 -17.02
N ALA A 63 -2.93 -6.50 -17.37
CA ALA A 63 -2.71 -7.83 -17.94
C ALA A 63 -3.02 -8.95 -16.93
N LEU A 64 -2.58 -8.80 -15.67
CA LEU A 64 -2.83 -9.76 -14.58
C LEU A 64 -4.33 -9.93 -14.30
N LEU A 65 -5.12 -8.85 -14.44
CA LEU A 65 -6.57 -8.88 -14.30
C LEU A 65 -7.30 -9.42 -15.54
N GLY A 66 -6.58 -9.77 -16.62
CA GLY A 66 -7.16 -10.25 -17.88
C GLY A 66 -7.97 -9.18 -18.62
N ILE A 67 -7.70 -7.89 -18.37
CA ILE A 67 -8.37 -6.77 -19.05
C ILE A 67 -7.83 -6.60 -20.47
N GLU A 68 -6.53 -6.87 -20.67
CA GLU A 68 -5.85 -6.84 -21.96
C GLU A 68 -5.08 -8.14 -22.18
N GLU A 69 -5.11 -8.69 -23.39
CA GLU A 69 -4.30 -9.85 -23.78
C GLU A 69 -2.85 -9.43 -24.05
N VAL A 70 -2.09 -9.23 -22.97
CA VAL A 70 -0.66 -8.95 -23.00
C VAL A 70 0.07 -10.04 -22.23
N ASP A 71 1.32 -10.33 -22.61
CA ASP A 71 2.14 -11.32 -21.93
C ASP A 71 2.51 -10.86 -20.50
N VAL A 72 1.79 -11.43 -19.52
CA VAL A 72 1.97 -11.17 -18.09
C VAL A 72 3.39 -11.50 -17.64
N GLU A 73 4.02 -12.54 -18.17
CA GLU A 73 5.37 -12.93 -17.75
C GLU A 73 6.43 -11.93 -18.23
N THR A 74 6.30 -11.42 -19.46
CA THR A 74 7.15 -10.33 -19.95
C THR A 74 6.95 -9.06 -19.11
N LEU A 75 5.71 -8.65 -18.85
CA LEU A 75 5.43 -7.47 -18.02
C LEU A 75 5.89 -7.64 -16.56
N LYS A 76 5.82 -8.86 -16.02
CA LYS A 76 6.31 -9.17 -14.69
C LYS A 76 7.81 -8.88 -14.60
N LYS A 77 8.58 -9.43 -15.54
CA LYS A 77 10.04 -9.31 -15.60
C LYS A 77 10.50 -7.88 -15.90
N ASP A 78 9.86 -7.21 -16.85
CA ASP A 78 10.36 -5.95 -17.39
C ASP A 78 9.81 -4.71 -16.64
N ILE A 79 8.67 -4.83 -15.96
CA ILE A 79 8.03 -3.72 -15.24
C ILE A 79 7.83 -4.03 -13.76
N PHE A 80 7.11 -5.09 -13.41
CA PHE A 80 6.67 -5.32 -12.02
C PHE A 80 7.84 -5.54 -11.06
N LEU A 81 8.77 -6.45 -11.38
CA LEU A 81 9.91 -6.75 -10.49
C LEU A 81 10.89 -5.58 -10.38
N PRO A 82 11.30 -4.89 -11.47
CA PRO A 82 12.15 -3.70 -11.37
C PRO A 82 11.50 -2.57 -10.58
N ALA A 83 10.21 -2.29 -10.80
CA ALA A 83 9.48 -1.25 -10.08
C ALA A 83 9.34 -1.59 -8.60
N SER A 84 9.04 -2.85 -8.27
CA SER A 84 8.90 -3.32 -6.88
C SER A 84 10.22 -3.21 -6.14
N ALA A 85 11.33 -3.68 -6.75
CA ALA A 85 12.66 -3.55 -6.17
C ALA A 85 13.05 -2.07 -5.97
N LYS A 86 12.65 -1.17 -6.87
CA LYS A 86 12.88 0.27 -6.73
C LYS A 86 12.11 0.85 -5.54
N LEU A 87 10.81 0.58 -5.44
CA LEU A 87 9.98 1.00 -4.30
C LEU A 87 10.55 0.48 -2.99
N PHE A 88 10.89 -0.81 -2.92
CA PHE A 88 11.40 -1.45 -1.71
C PHE A 88 12.76 -0.92 -1.27
N ARG A 89 13.64 -0.53 -2.21
CA ARG A 89 14.86 0.21 -1.85
C ARG A 89 14.58 1.56 -1.19
N TYR A 90 13.51 2.25 -1.56
CA TYR A 90 13.11 3.49 -0.89
C TYR A 90 12.53 3.20 0.50
N MET A 91 11.57 2.28 0.60
CA MET A 91 10.92 1.91 1.87
C MET A 91 11.91 1.36 2.89
N LYS A 92 12.91 0.58 2.44
CA LYS A 92 14.01 0.10 3.27
C LYS A 92 14.75 1.23 3.98
N LYS A 93 14.92 2.41 3.37
CA LYS A 93 15.61 3.54 4.01
C LYS A 93 14.81 4.04 5.22
N PHE A 94 13.49 4.19 5.05
CA PHE A 94 12.59 4.57 6.15
C PHE A 94 12.58 3.54 7.27
N LEU A 95 12.55 2.24 6.95
CA LEU A 95 12.57 1.18 7.94
C LEU A 95 13.92 1.02 8.64
N LYS A 96 15.04 1.23 7.93
CA LYS A 96 16.40 1.10 8.50
C LYS A 96 16.65 2.14 9.58
N ASP A 97 16.18 3.36 9.36
CA ASP A 97 16.41 4.48 10.27
C ASP A 97 15.36 4.51 11.41
N ASN A 98 14.38 3.60 11.40
CA ASN A 98 13.27 3.56 12.34
C ASN A 98 13.16 2.22 13.09
N THR A 99 13.55 2.21 14.37
CA THR A 99 13.54 1.01 15.21
C THR A 99 12.15 0.52 15.59
N SER A 100 11.10 1.31 15.38
CA SER A 100 9.73 0.90 15.67
C SER A 100 9.23 -0.19 14.73
N GLY A 101 9.82 -0.31 13.54
CA GLY A 101 9.38 -1.19 12.47
C GLY A 101 8.16 -0.67 11.69
N TYR A 102 7.77 0.59 11.88
CA TYR A 102 6.83 1.30 11.00
C TYR A 102 7.59 2.24 10.05
N LEU A 103 6.93 2.71 8.99
CA LEU A 103 7.55 3.59 8.00
C LEU A 103 7.85 4.98 8.54
N VAL A 104 6.99 5.52 9.42
CA VAL A 104 7.15 6.85 10.02
C VAL A 104 6.81 6.79 11.50
N GLY A 105 7.66 7.41 12.34
CA GLY A 105 7.42 7.49 13.79
C GLY A 105 7.43 6.13 14.47
N ASP A 106 6.71 6.02 15.58
CA ASP A 106 6.70 4.85 16.47
C ASP A 106 5.37 4.09 16.49
N SER A 107 4.42 4.46 15.63
CA SER A 107 3.07 3.89 15.59
C SER A 107 2.56 3.70 14.15
N LEU A 108 1.56 2.82 14.00
CA LEU A 108 0.93 2.51 12.73
C LEU A 108 0.39 3.78 12.05
N THR A 109 0.69 3.92 10.75
CA THR A 109 0.12 4.95 9.88
C THR A 109 -0.59 4.32 8.68
N TRP A 110 -1.38 5.11 7.95
CA TRP A 110 -2.06 4.61 6.76
C TRP A 110 -1.11 4.24 5.60
N ALA A 111 0.11 4.80 5.57
CA ALA A 111 1.14 4.37 4.62
C ALA A 111 1.62 2.94 4.89
N ASP A 112 1.70 2.55 6.18
CA ASP A 112 2.03 1.17 6.56
C ASP A 112 0.98 0.18 6.06
N LEU A 113 -0.30 0.54 6.14
CA LEU A 113 -1.41 -0.29 5.66
C LEU A 113 -1.30 -0.53 4.14
N TYR A 114 -1.01 0.51 3.37
CA TYR A 114 -0.84 0.42 1.92
C TYR A 114 0.31 -0.53 1.55
N LEU A 115 1.49 -0.35 2.13
CA LEU A 115 2.65 -1.20 1.84
C LEU A 115 2.40 -2.65 2.29
N ALA A 116 1.84 -2.84 3.49
CA ALA A 116 1.62 -4.16 4.05
C ALA A 116 0.59 -4.98 3.27
N GLU A 117 -0.52 -4.37 2.85
CA GLU A 117 -1.53 -5.06 2.01
C GLU A 117 -0.97 -5.41 0.64
N HIS A 118 -0.27 -4.47 0.00
CA HIS A 118 0.39 -4.71 -1.29
C HIS A 118 1.36 -5.88 -1.22
N VAL A 119 2.23 -5.90 -0.22
CA VAL A 119 3.20 -6.98 0.00
C VAL A 119 2.51 -8.31 0.29
N ALA A 120 1.42 -8.32 1.04
CA ALA A 120 0.71 -9.55 1.36
C ALA A 120 0.03 -10.17 0.13
N VAL A 121 -0.67 -9.36 -0.67
CA VAL A 121 -1.39 -9.84 -1.86
C VAL A 121 -0.42 -10.29 -2.94
N TYR A 122 0.50 -9.43 -3.34
CA TYR A 122 1.39 -9.76 -4.46
C TYR A 122 2.57 -10.63 -4.05
N GLY A 123 3.02 -10.58 -2.79
CA GLY A 123 4.11 -11.44 -2.32
C GLY A 123 3.70 -12.91 -2.19
N GLU A 124 2.39 -13.20 -2.07
CA GLU A 124 1.87 -14.56 -2.15
C GLU A 124 1.91 -15.11 -3.59
N TRP A 125 1.55 -14.27 -4.57
CA TRP A 125 1.50 -14.67 -5.98
C TRP A 125 2.86 -14.61 -6.67
N PHE A 126 3.71 -13.65 -6.28
CA PHE A 126 5.01 -13.37 -6.86
C PHE A 126 6.07 -13.24 -5.76
N PRO A 127 6.44 -14.34 -5.07
CA PRO A 127 7.40 -14.33 -3.98
C PRO A 127 8.75 -13.70 -4.35
N GLU A 128 9.14 -13.77 -5.63
CA GLU A 128 10.37 -13.19 -6.17
C GLU A 128 10.48 -11.67 -5.95
N MET A 129 9.35 -10.96 -5.79
CA MET A 129 9.37 -9.51 -5.53
C MET A 129 10.03 -9.16 -4.18
N LEU A 130 10.04 -10.11 -3.24
CA LEU A 130 10.61 -9.94 -1.90
C LEU A 130 12.06 -10.41 -1.78
N GLU A 131 12.64 -10.96 -2.85
CA GLU A 131 14.04 -11.38 -2.86
C GLU A 131 14.97 -10.19 -2.57
N GLY A 132 15.79 -10.31 -1.53
CA GLY A 132 16.69 -9.25 -1.09
C GLY A 132 16.05 -8.15 -0.22
N PHE A 133 14.76 -8.27 0.12
CA PHE A 133 14.01 -7.31 0.94
C PHE A 133 13.31 -7.96 2.15
N PRO A 134 14.03 -8.72 3.01
CA PRO A 134 13.42 -9.37 4.18
C PRO A 134 12.77 -8.36 5.14
N GLU A 135 13.30 -7.14 5.26
CA GLU A 135 12.69 -6.09 6.09
C GLU A 135 11.30 -5.65 5.62
N ILE A 136 11.01 -5.72 4.33
CA ILE A 136 9.69 -5.37 3.78
C ILE A 136 8.68 -6.47 4.14
N LYS A 137 9.10 -7.73 4.06
CA LYS A 137 8.29 -8.87 4.52
C LYS A 137 8.00 -8.74 6.02
N SER A 138 9.01 -8.49 6.84
CA SER A 138 8.85 -8.32 8.29
C SER A 138 7.94 -7.13 8.65
N HIS A 139 8.00 -6.04 7.89
CA HIS A 139 7.08 -4.90 8.04
C HIS A 139 5.63 -5.32 7.78
N SER A 140 5.36 -6.00 6.67
CA SER A 140 4.01 -6.47 6.35
C SER A 140 3.47 -7.42 7.42
N GLU A 141 4.27 -8.38 7.87
CA GLU A 141 3.90 -9.31 8.95
C GLU A 141 3.60 -8.57 10.26
N LYS A 142 4.44 -7.60 10.64
CA LYS A 142 4.23 -6.76 11.82
C LYS A 142 2.90 -6.01 11.74
N VAL A 143 2.63 -5.31 10.63
CA VAL A 143 1.39 -4.55 10.45
C VAL A 143 0.17 -5.46 10.53
N ARG A 144 0.20 -6.60 9.82
CA ARG A 144 -0.91 -7.56 9.78
C ARG A 144 -1.10 -8.35 11.08
N SER A 145 -0.11 -8.34 11.97
CA SER A 145 -0.24 -8.92 13.32
C SER A 145 -1.09 -8.07 14.28
N ASN A 146 -1.43 -6.83 13.90
CA ASN A 146 -2.36 -6.00 14.69
C ASN A 146 -3.69 -6.74 14.88
N PRO A 147 -4.19 -6.91 16.13
CA PRO A 147 -5.37 -7.72 16.39
C PRO A 147 -6.63 -7.32 15.61
N ALA A 148 -6.89 -6.01 15.48
CA ALA A 148 -8.07 -5.52 14.77
C ALA A 148 -7.93 -5.72 13.25
N LEU A 149 -6.74 -5.50 12.69
CA LEU A 149 -6.49 -5.77 11.26
C LEU A 149 -6.55 -7.26 10.97
N ARG A 150 -5.98 -8.10 11.84
CA ARG A 150 -6.04 -9.55 11.71
C ARG A 150 -7.48 -10.05 11.70
N GLN A 151 -8.30 -9.59 12.65
CA GLN A 151 -9.72 -9.93 12.68
C GLN A 151 -10.43 -9.50 11.39
N TRP A 152 -10.14 -8.31 10.87
CA TRP A 152 -10.68 -7.86 9.58
C TRP A 152 -10.22 -8.74 8.42
N ILE A 153 -8.94 -9.09 8.34
CA ILE A 153 -8.37 -9.95 7.28
C ILE A 153 -9.02 -11.34 7.30
N GLU A 154 -9.25 -11.91 8.48
CA GLU A 154 -9.88 -13.23 8.64
C GLU A 154 -11.38 -13.23 8.30
N THR A 155 -12.04 -12.06 8.31
CA THR A 155 -13.50 -11.96 8.14
C THR A 155 -13.94 -11.18 6.90
N ARG A 156 -13.03 -10.50 6.20
CA ARG A 156 -13.32 -9.79 4.95
C ARG A 156 -13.76 -10.78 3.86
N PRO A 157 -14.62 -10.37 2.92
CA PRO A 157 -14.95 -11.21 1.78
C PRO A 157 -13.69 -11.65 1.01
N GLU A 158 -13.64 -12.93 0.63
CA GLU A 158 -12.59 -13.43 -0.26
C GLU A 158 -12.83 -12.91 -1.69
N THR A 159 -11.85 -12.18 -2.21
CA THR A 159 -11.86 -11.64 -3.57
C THR A 159 -10.60 -12.09 -4.29
N LYS A 160 -10.64 -12.04 -5.63
CA LYS A 160 -9.44 -12.32 -6.44
C LYS A 160 -8.36 -11.26 -6.24
N PHE A 161 -8.73 -10.02 -5.93
CA PHE A 161 -7.86 -8.87 -5.72
C PHE A 161 -8.51 -7.88 -4.75
#